data_AF-A0A382DA98-F1
#
_entry.id   AF-A0A382DA98-F1
#
_cell.length_a   1.000
_cell.length_b   1.000
_cell.length_c   1.000
_cell.angle_alpha   90.00
_cell.angle_beta   90.00
_cell.angle_gamma   90.00
#
_symmetry.space_group_name_H-M   'P 1'
#
loop_
_entity.id
_entity.type
_entity.pdbx_description
1 polymer ?
#
loop_
_entity_poly.entity_id
_entity_poly.type
_entity_poly.pdbx_seq_one_letter_code
_entity_poly.pdbx_strand_id
1 'polypeptide(L)'
;GHHPSVVVWCGHDAPDSVDRTRAVPRQMDQQLPNWNRTVLDRTVRRALVQADPSRPVVSHTGVLPNPPLVDDATGHLWFGWYSGRRGDLAGYVDRVPRAGRFVSAFGSQSIPEGSPALTDGTLDPDTWPDVDLERLARAYGAEADVLARRFPPADRSGPAEWAADTLRHQDRLLRIQIEALRRRKYRPTGGFTLDRLLDGAPAVSGALVDHQRVHKPAYATVADACAPTIVMADPPLESIAPRSTLLVRVMVVHDGRHPIERCRVDARLLLPGQQPCRDEPSSDSEPVVTRSWGGALEADSVTPIGTVELELRDAIGTVVLELELSVSGETLATNRYEGRIGAD
;
A
#
# COMPACT_ATOMS: atom_id res chain seq x y z
N GLY A 1 27.72 -5.22 -16.65
CA GLY A 1 26.61 -6.08 -16.18
C GLY A 1 27.01 -7.50 -15.79
N HIS A 2 27.98 -7.71 -14.89
CA HIS A 2 28.36 -9.07 -14.44
C HIS A 2 27.52 -9.60 -13.26
N HIS A 3 26.70 -8.74 -12.63
CA HIS A 3 25.84 -9.14 -11.52
C HIS A 3 24.49 -9.64 -12.07
N PRO A 4 24.10 -10.91 -11.83
CA PRO A 4 22.83 -11.45 -12.30
C PRO A 4 21.62 -10.85 -11.57
N SER A 5 21.82 -10.27 -10.39
CA SER A 5 20.78 -9.54 -9.65
C SER A 5 20.38 -8.22 -10.29
N VAL A 6 21.25 -7.63 -11.13
CA VAL A 6 20.88 -6.47 -11.94
C VAL A 6 20.08 -6.98 -13.12
N VAL A 7 18.81 -6.61 -13.21
CA VAL A 7 17.90 -7.08 -14.29
C VAL A 7 17.37 -5.94 -15.15
N VAL A 8 17.49 -4.70 -14.70
CA VAL A 8 17.03 -3.49 -15.39
C VAL A 8 17.88 -2.30 -14.96
N TRP A 9 18.06 -1.34 -15.87
CA TRP A 9 18.61 -0.03 -15.55
C TRP A 9 17.53 1.04 -15.62
N CYS A 10 17.51 1.96 -14.65
CA CYS A 10 16.72 3.18 -14.70
C CYS A 10 17.66 4.39 -14.75
N GLY A 11 17.44 5.30 -15.70
CA GLY A 11 18.29 6.47 -15.87
C GLY A 11 18.07 7.57 -14.84
N HIS A 12 16.84 7.75 -14.38
CA HIS A 12 16.43 8.90 -13.56
C HIS A 12 15.15 8.62 -12.79
N ASP A 13 15.05 9.05 -11.53
CA ASP A 13 13.80 9.02 -10.75
C ASP A 13 13.11 10.39 -10.75
N ALA A 14 11.81 10.42 -11.06
CA ALA A 14 10.94 11.59 -11.06
C ALA A 14 11.53 12.83 -11.75
N PRO A 15 11.48 12.92 -13.09
CA PRO A 15 12.06 14.04 -13.83
C PRO A 15 11.28 15.36 -13.68
N ASP A 16 10.07 15.31 -13.12
CA ASP A 16 9.18 16.44 -12.90
C ASP A 16 9.03 16.74 -11.40
N SER A 17 8.74 18.00 -11.04
CA SER A 17 8.47 18.38 -9.65
C SER A 17 7.25 17.64 -9.09
N VAL A 18 7.34 17.19 -7.84
CA VAL A 18 6.25 16.48 -7.17
C VAL A 18 5.17 17.47 -6.69
N ASP A 19 3.94 17.29 -7.16
CA ASP A 19 2.76 17.99 -6.65
C ASP A 19 2.10 17.20 -5.51
N ARG A 20 2.40 17.59 -4.28
CA ARG A 20 1.91 16.93 -3.05
C ARG A 20 0.42 17.13 -2.77
N THR A 21 -0.31 17.81 -3.64
CA THR A 21 -1.77 17.99 -3.53
C THR A 21 -2.56 16.95 -4.32
N ARG A 22 -1.88 16.12 -5.13
CA ARG A 22 -2.51 15.15 -6.03
C ARG A 22 -1.92 13.76 -5.85
N ALA A 23 -2.79 12.76 -5.87
CA ALA A 23 -2.37 11.35 -5.86
C ALA A 23 -1.68 10.93 -7.16
N VAL A 24 -1.97 11.62 -8.26
CA VAL A 24 -1.49 11.31 -9.60
C VAL A 24 -1.06 12.62 -10.27
N PRO A 25 0.12 12.67 -10.92
CA PRO A 25 0.55 13.86 -11.64
C PRO A 25 -0.39 14.17 -12.81
N ARG A 26 -0.44 15.44 -13.22
CA ARG A 26 -1.21 15.83 -14.40
C ARG A 26 -0.47 15.39 -15.66
N GLN A 27 -1.12 14.57 -16.47
CA GLN A 27 -0.55 14.08 -17.72
C GLN A 27 -0.13 15.21 -18.67
N MET A 28 -0.89 16.31 -18.72
CA MET A 28 -0.56 17.48 -19.55
C MET A 28 0.76 18.14 -19.13
N ASP A 29 1.01 18.26 -17.82
CA ASP A 29 2.26 18.84 -17.31
C ASP A 29 3.45 17.95 -17.72
N GLN A 30 3.24 16.63 -17.72
CA GLN A 30 4.19 15.63 -18.21
C GLN A 30 4.28 15.54 -19.74
N GLN A 31 3.56 16.34 -20.53
CA GLN A 31 3.75 16.43 -21.98
C GLN A 31 4.68 17.59 -22.39
N LEU A 32 4.91 18.55 -21.49
CA LEU A 32 5.71 19.75 -21.79
C LEU A 32 7.22 19.49 -21.74
N PRO A 33 7.97 19.65 -22.85
CA PRO A 33 9.40 19.37 -22.87
C PRO A 33 10.15 20.09 -21.75
N ASN A 34 10.99 19.36 -21.02
CA ASN A 34 11.94 19.95 -20.07
C ASN A 34 13.33 19.36 -20.31
N TRP A 35 14.35 19.98 -19.71
CA TRP A 35 15.74 19.57 -19.89
C TRP A 35 15.98 18.12 -19.43
N ASN A 36 15.40 17.73 -18.29
CA ASN A 36 15.49 16.38 -17.74
C ASN A 36 15.04 15.34 -18.79
N ARG A 37 13.79 15.44 -19.27
CA ARG A 37 13.18 14.44 -20.15
C ARG A 37 13.73 14.48 -21.58
N THR A 38 14.05 15.67 -22.07
CA THR A 38 14.41 15.86 -23.48
C THR A 38 15.90 15.64 -23.75
N VAL A 39 16.76 15.92 -22.76
CA VAL A 39 18.23 15.89 -22.91
C VAL A 39 18.87 14.87 -21.97
N LEU A 40 18.68 15.01 -20.65
CA LEU A 40 19.35 14.17 -19.66
C LEU A 40 18.95 12.70 -19.84
N ASP A 41 17.65 12.39 -19.77
CA ASP A 41 17.14 11.03 -19.79
C ASP A 41 17.54 10.29 -21.06
N ARG A 42 17.50 10.97 -22.22
CA ARG A 42 17.91 10.39 -23.51
C ARG A 42 19.41 10.11 -23.54
N THR A 43 20.22 11.00 -22.97
CA THR A 43 21.68 10.86 -22.94
C THR A 43 22.09 9.72 -22.01
N VAL A 44 21.51 9.67 -20.81
CA VAL A 44 21.75 8.61 -19.82
C VAL A 44 21.29 7.26 -20.37
N ARG A 45 20.09 7.18 -20.96
CA ARG A 45 19.61 5.95 -21.60
C ARG A 45 20.56 5.43 -22.67
N ARG A 46 21.05 6.32 -23.56
CA ARG A 46 22.01 5.92 -24.60
C ARG A 46 23.29 5.36 -24.01
N ALA A 47 23.84 6.02 -22.97
CA ALA A 47 25.04 5.55 -22.29
C ALA A 47 24.84 4.18 -21.64
N LEU A 48 23.70 3.96 -20.96
CA LEU A 48 23.36 2.69 -20.32
C LEU A 48 23.19 1.56 -21.35
N VAL A 49 22.47 1.80 -22.45
CA VAL A 49 22.29 0.82 -23.54
C VAL A 49 23.63 0.44 -24.17
N GLN A 50 24.54 1.41 -24.33
CA GLN A 50 25.87 1.15 -24.88
C GLN A 50 26.75 0.35 -23.90
N ALA A 51 26.64 0.60 -22.60
CA ALA A 51 27.45 -0.05 -21.58
C ALA A 51 26.97 -1.46 -21.20
N ASP A 52 25.66 -1.72 -21.29
CA ASP A 52 25.06 -3.01 -20.89
C ASP A 52 23.87 -3.40 -21.79
N PRO A 53 24.13 -3.76 -23.06
CA PRO A 53 23.07 -4.03 -24.03
C PRO A 53 22.26 -5.31 -23.74
N SER A 54 22.68 -6.13 -22.77
CA SER A 54 21.98 -7.37 -22.41
C SER A 54 20.80 -7.16 -21.46
N ARG A 55 20.50 -5.92 -21.06
CA ARG A 55 19.43 -5.60 -20.10
C ARG A 55 18.53 -4.47 -20.60
N PRO A 56 17.23 -4.49 -20.25
CA PRO A 56 16.33 -3.38 -20.53
C PRO A 56 16.77 -2.11 -19.80
N VAL A 57 16.55 -0.96 -20.45
CA VAL A 57 16.83 0.37 -19.90
C VAL A 57 15.56 1.22 -19.95
N VAL A 58 15.08 1.59 -18.78
CA VAL A 58 14.00 2.56 -18.58
C VAL A 58 14.61 3.95 -18.47
N SER A 59 14.07 4.92 -19.21
CA SER A 59 14.60 6.30 -19.21
C SER A 59 14.41 6.97 -17.85
N HIS A 60 13.21 6.84 -17.29
CA HIS A 60 12.83 7.45 -16.02
C HIS A 60 11.65 6.74 -15.35
N THR A 61 11.51 6.94 -14.04
CA THR A 61 10.32 6.62 -13.23
C THR A 61 9.52 7.87 -12.87
N GLY A 62 8.29 7.71 -12.40
CA GLY A 62 7.40 8.81 -11.96
C GLY A 62 6.57 9.47 -13.07
N VAL A 63 6.62 8.94 -14.29
CA VAL A 63 5.92 9.50 -15.46
C VAL A 63 4.78 8.59 -15.89
N LEU A 64 3.59 9.17 -16.06
CA LEU A 64 2.43 8.44 -16.54
C LEU A 64 2.58 8.04 -18.02
N PRO A 65 1.85 7.01 -18.47
CA PRO A 65 1.83 6.62 -19.88
C PRO A 65 1.49 7.83 -20.77
N ASN A 66 2.46 8.28 -21.57
CA ASN A 66 2.28 9.39 -22.50
C ASN A 66 2.86 9.03 -23.88
N PRO A 67 2.23 9.48 -24.99
CA PRO A 67 2.80 9.32 -26.31
C PRO A 67 4.14 10.08 -26.45
N PRO A 68 5.13 9.55 -27.20
CA PRO A 68 5.10 8.28 -27.94
C PRO A 68 5.54 7.06 -27.12
N LEU A 69 6.12 7.25 -25.92
CA LEU A 69 6.70 6.20 -25.09
C LEU A 69 5.70 5.72 -24.03
N VAL A 70 4.72 4.95 -24.49
CA VAL A 70 3.62 4.46 -23.65
C VAL A 70 4.02 3.25 -22.81
N ASP A 71 4.95 2.42 -23.31
CA ASP A 71 5.28 1.13 -22.71
C ASP A 71 6.35 1.20 -21.61
N ASP A 72 7.17 2.26 -21.59
CA ASP A 72 8.20 2.50 -20.56
C ASP A 72 7.65 3.18 -19.30
N ALA A 73 6.36 3.49 -19.27
CA ALA A 73 5.77 4.32 -18.23
C ALA A 73 5.63 3.59 -16.89
N THR A 74 6.26 4.16 -15.88
CA THR A 74 6.20 3.68 -14.49
C THR A 74 5.79 4.86 -13.61
N GLY A 75 4.58 4.77 -13.03
CA GLY A 75 3.98 5.89 -12.30
C GLY A 75 4.42 5.92 -10.84
N HIS A 76 4.45 7.12 -10.26
CA HIS A 76 4.38 7.31 -8.81
C HIS A 76 2.92 7.64 -8.46
N LEU A 77 2.27 6.78 -7.67
CA LEU A 77 0.85 6.86 -7.35
C LEU A 77 0.66 7.02 -5.84
N TRP A 78 0.37 8.24 -5.41
CA TRP A 78 0.34 8.67 -4.00
C TRP A 78 -1.07 8.70 -3.40
N PHE A 79 -1.91 7.74 -3.79
CA PHE A 79 -3.27 7.60 -3.25
C PHE A 79 -3.22 7.32 -1.75
N GLY A 80 -4.03 8.03 -0.98
CA GLY A 80 -4.02 7.90 0.47
C GLY A 80 -2.83 8.59 1.15
N TRP A 81 -2.00 9.34 0.41
CA TRP A 81 -0.98 10.22 0.98
C TRP A 81 -1.19 11.66 0.56
N TYR A 82 -0.89 12.00 -0.69
CA TYR A 82 -1.09 13.35 -1.23
C TYR A 82 -2.56 13.71 -1.38
N SER A 83 -3.36 12.76 -1.89
CA SER A 83 -4.80 12.92 -2.07
C SER A 83 -5.52 11.57 -2.12
N GLY A 84 -6.84 11.59 -2.03
CA GLY A 84 -7.69 10.40 -2.09
C GLY A 84 -7.57 9.47 -0.88
N ARG A 85 -8.28 8.35 -0.98
CA ARG A 85 -8.32 7.26 -0.02
C ARG A 85 -7.35 6.15 -0.41
N ARG A 86 -7.05 5.26 0.54
CA ARG A 86 -6.09 4.15 0.37
C ARG A 86 -6.52 3.23 -0.79
N GLY A 87 -7.80 2.86 -0.83
CA GLY A 87 -8.40 2.02 -1.86
C GLY A 87 -8.59 2.67 -3.25
N ASP A 88 -8.41 3.99 -3.39
CA ASP A 88 -8.66 4.69 -4.67
C ASP A 88 -7.68 4.26 -5.78
N LEU A 89 -6.49 3.76 -5.40
CA LEU A 89 -5.51 3.22 -6.35
C LEU A 89 -6.11 2.10 -7.22
N ALA A 90 -6.91 1.22 -6.62
CA ALA A 90 -7.56 0.12 -7.32
C ALA A 90 -8.49 0.64 -8.44
N GLY A 91 -9.38 1.59 -8.08
CA GLY A 91 -10.31 2.20 -9.03
C GLY A 91 -9.62 3.08 -10.08
N TYR A 92 -8.46 3.66 -9.78
CA TYR A 92 -7.65 4.36 -10.77
C TYR A 92 -7.02 3.40 -11.78
N VAL A 93 -6.39 2.31 -11.33
CA VAL A 93 -5.78 1.32 -12.23
C VAL A 93 -6.81 0.64 -13.12
N ASP A 94 -8.03 0.38 -12.62
CA ASP A 94 -9.11 -0.17 -13.45
C ASP A 94 -9.52 0.77 -14.59
N ARG A 95 -9.52 2.09 -14.34
CA ARG A 95 -9.84 3.12 -15.35
C ARG A 95 -8.68 3.42 -16.29
N VAL A 96 -7.45 3.35 -15.79
CA VAL A 96 -6.23 3.64 -16.56
C VAL A 96 -5.25 2.45 -16.43
N PRO A 97 -5.52 1.30 -17.07
CA PRO A 97 -4.73 0.08 -16.88
C PRO A 97 -3.24 0.27 -17.15
N ARG A 98 -2.88 1.11 -18.13
CA ARG A 98 -1.47 1.37 -18.46
C ARG A 98 -0.69 1.98 -17.30
N ALA A 99 -1.32 2.77 -16.44
CA ALA A 99 -0.66 3.38 -15.28
C ALA A 99 -0.37 2.36 -14.16
N GLY A 100 -1.05 1.20 -14.18
CA GLY A 100 -0.83 0.12 -13.23
C GLY A 100 0.08 -1.00 -13.72
N ARG A 101 0.64 -0.92 -14.94
CA ARG A 101 1.55 -1.97 -15.46
C ARG A 101 2.77 -2.18 -14.57
N PHE A 102 3.36 -1.09 -14.11
CA PHE A 102 4.36 -1.11 -13.07
C PHE A 102 4.26 0.18 -12.25
N VAL A 103 3.92 0.04 -10.97
CA VAL A 103 3.84 1.19 -10.05
C VAL A 103 5.19 1.34 -9.36
N SER A 104 5.96 2.34 -9.77
CA SER A 104 7.36 2.52 -9.31
C SER A 104 7.50 3.19 -7.94
N ALA A 105 6.47 3.88 -7.45
CA ALA A 105 6.44 4.35 -6.07
C ALA A 105 5.00 4.54 -5.62
N PHE A 106 4.76 4.17 -4.36
CA PHE A 106 3.56 4.45 -3.59
C PHE A 106 3.92 4.27 -2.11
N GLY A 107 3.07 4.78 -1.23
CA GLY A 107 3.30 4.73 0.22
C GLY A 107 2.85 6.02 0.90
N SER A 108 3.22 6.15 2.15
CA SER A 108 3.04 7.35 2.96
C SER A 108 4.16 7.46 3.97
N GLN A 109 4.52 8.68 4.36
CA GLN A 109 5.48 8.84 5.45
C GLN A 109 4.87 8.48 6.80
N SER A 110 5.74 8.06 7.72
CA SER A 110 5.41 7.82 9.12
C SER A 110 6.54 8.27 10.03
N ILE A 111 6.19 8.72 11.22
CA ILE A 111 7.13 9.12 12.27
C ILE A 111 7.56 7.83 13.02
N PRO A 112 8.85 7.45 13.00
CA PRO A 112 9.34 6.30 13.76
C PRO A 112 9.10 6.48 15.27
N GLU A 113 8.83 5.38 16.00
CA GLU A 113 8.67 5.42 17.46
C GLU A 113 9.93 5.94 18.16
N GLY A 114 11.11 5.60 17.63
CA GLY A 114 12.41 6.09 18.10
C GLY A 114 12.87 7.40 17.44
N SER A 115 11.98 8.16 16.80
CA SER A 115 12.36 9.40 16.12
C SER A 115 12.93 10.43 17.10
N PRO A 116 14.12 11.01 16.82
CA PRO A 116 14.65 12.10 17.63
C PRO A 116 13.73 13.35 17.68
N ALA A 117 12.82 13.49 16.71
CA ALA A 117 11.82 14.56 16.71
C ALA A 117 10.92 14.54 17.95
N LEU A 118 10.75 13.38 18.59
CA LEU A 118 9.95 13.21 19.82
C LEU A 118 10.70 13.63 21.09
N THR A 119 12.01 13.89 21.01
CA THR A 119 12.86 14.16 22.18
C THR A 119 13.70 15.43 22.07
N ASP A 120 13.85 16.00 20.87
CA ASP A 120 14.71 17.16 20.61
C ASP A 120 13.97 18.52 20.64
N GLY A 121 12.71 18.51 21.08
CA GLY A 121 11.81 19.66 21.14
C GLY A 121 11.10 20.00 19.81
N THR A 122 11.24 19.17 18.76
CA THR A 122 10.46 19.38 17.50
C THR A 122 8.99 19.02 17.70
N LEU A 123 8.71 17.92 18.40
CA LEU A 123 7.38 17.45 18.77
C LEU A 123 7.26 17.48 20.30
N ASP A 124 7.15 18.68 20.86
CA ASP A 124 7.12 18.91 22.31
C ASP A 124 5.71 18.68 22.87
N PRO A 125 5.54 17.76 23.85
CA PRO A 125 4.27 17.57 24.54
C PRO A 125 3.76 18.83 25.25
N ASP A 126 4.65 19.70 25.76
CA ASP A 126 4.27 20.87 26.55
C ASP A 126 3.68 22.00 25.68
N THR A 127 4.02 22.03 24.39
CA THR A 127 3.49 23.01 23.42
C THR A 127 2.46 22.40 22.46
N TRP A 128 2.05 21.15 22.67
CA TRP A 128 1.09 20.48 21.79
C TRP A 128 -0.26 21.21 21.77
N PRO A 129 -0.93 21.39 20.59
CA PRO A 129 -0.64 20.83 19.27
C PRO A 129 0.23 21.72 18.35
N ASP A 130 0.95 22.72 18.88
CA ASP A 130 1.80 23.59 18.08
C ASP A 130 3.10 22.86 17.68
N VAL A 131 3.10 22.29 16.48
CA VAL A 131 4.22 21.53 15.90
C VAL A 131 5.15 22.46 15.10
N ASP A 132 6.47 22.34 15.31
CA ASP A 132 7.48 22.99 14.47
C ASP A 132 7.61 22.27 13.11
N LEU A 133 6.66 22.57 12.22
CA LEU A 133 6.58 21.96 10.88
C LEU A 133 7.81 22.28 10.02
N GLU A 134 8.43 23.45 10.20
CA GLU A 134 9.63 23.84 9.45
C GLU A 134 10.81 22.95 9.85
N ARG A 135 11.04 22.78 11.16
CA ARG A 135 12.08 21.89 11.65
C ARG A 135 11.79 20.44 11.29
N LEU A 136 10.54 20.00 11.36
CA LEU A 136 10.15 18.65 10.93
C LEU A 136 10.52 18.39 9.46
N ALA A 137 10.25 19.36 8.58
CA ALA A 137 10.62 19.27 7.16
C ALA A 137 12.14 19.35 6.94
N ARG A 138 12.81 20.32 7.56
CA ARG A 138 14.24 20.62 7.33
C ARG A 138 15.17 19.57 7.95
N ALA A 139 14.88 19.12 9.16
CA ALA A 139 15.75 18.21 9.91
C ALA A 139 15.47 16.74 9.61
N TYR A 140 14.21 16.39 9.31
CA TYR A 140 13.78 14.99 9.16
C TYR A 140 13.23 14.66 7.75
N GLY A 141 13.28 15.61 6.81
CA GLY A 141 12.79 15.41 5.44
C GLY A 141 11.28 15.21 5.34
N ALA A 142 10.55 15.59 6.38
CA ALA A 142 9.12 15.37 6.45
C ALA A 142 8.38 16.20 5.41
N GLU A 143 7.35 15.59 4.82
CA GLU A 143 6.33 16.30 4.05
C GLU A 143 5.32 16.89 5.04
N ALA A 144 5.79 17.85 5.83
CA ALA A 144 5.09 18.37 7.01
C ALA A 144 3.70 18.95 6.69
N ASP A 145 3.53 19.54 5.50
CA ASP A 145 2.25 20.02 4.99
C ASP A 145 1.25 18.88 4.74
N VAL A 146 1.74 17.72 4.30
CA VAL A 146 0.93 16.51 4.06
C VAL A 146 0.56 15.87 5.39
N LEU A 147 1.52 15.75 6.30
CA LEU A 147 1.30 15.24 7.66
C LEU A 147 0.22 16.06 8.39
N ALA A 148 0.38 17.38 8.48
CA ALA A 148 -0.56 18.25 9.18
C ALA A 148 -1.95 18.24 8.53
N ARG A 149 -2.03 18.16 7.20
CA ARG A 149 -3.32 18.09 6.49
C ARG A 149 -4.04 16.77 6.71
N ARG A 150 -3.29 15.65 6.79
CA ARG A 150 -3.85 14.30 6.83
C ARG A 150 -4.07 13.78 8.24
N PHE A 151 -3.28 14.27 9.17
CA PHE A 151 -3.37 14.03 10.60
C PHE A 151 -3.26 15.39 11.28
N PRO A 152 -4.34 16.17 11.40
CA PRO A 152 -4.29 17.43 12.12
C PRO A 152 -3.80 17.20 13.56
N PRO A 153 -2.69 17.82 14.01
CA PRO A 153 -2.16 17.59 15.36
C PRO A 153 -3.18 17.87 16.46
N ALA A 154 -4.05 18.86 16.25
CA ALA A 154 -5.13 19.25 17.17
C ALA A 154 -6.16 18.13 17.43
N ASP A 155 -6.26 17.13 16.55
CA ASP A 155 -7.17 16.00 16.70
C ASP A 155 -6.56 14.87 17.55
N ARG A 156 -5.39 15.07 18.17
CA ARG A 156 -4.65 14.08 18.96
C ARG A 156 -4.30 14.63 20.33
N SER A 157 -4.18 13.74 21.30
CA SER A 157 -3.80 14.06 22.67
C SER A 157 -2.33 14.44 22.83
N GLY A 158 -1.46 14.07 21.89
CA GLY A 158 -0.04 14.41 21.94
C GLY A 158 0.80 13.82 20.81
N PRO A 159 2.12 14.13 20.81
CA PRO A 159 3.06 13.67 19.78
C PRO A 159 3.09 12.16 19.56
N ALA A 160 3.04 11.38 20.63
CA ALA A 160 3.11 9.93 20.58
C ALA A 160 1.89 9.32 19.87
N GLU A 161 0.69 9.84 20.14
CA GLU A 161 -0.53 9.40 19.47
C GLU A 161 -0.50 9.77 17.98
N TRP A 162 -0.02 10.98 17.66
CA TRP A 162 0.16 11.43 16.28
C TRP A 162 1.11 10.52 15.50
N ALA A 163 2.28 10.20 16.07
CA ALA A 163 3.24 9.28 15.48
C ALA A 163 2.64 7.88 15.27
N ALA A 164 1.98 7.32 16.30
CA ALA A 164 1.31 6.02 16.22
C ALA A 164 0.25 5.97 15.12
N ASP A 165 -0.48 7.06 14.90
CA ASP A 165 -1.46 7.18 13.82
C ASP A 165 -0.82 7.19 12.43
N THR A 166 0.32 7.89 12.27
CA THR A 166 1.04 7.87 11.00
C THR A 166 1.57 6.46 10.67
N LEU A 167 2.03 5.71 11.67
CA LEU A 167 2.48 4.32 11.53
C LEU A 167 1.31 3.40 11.16
N ARG A 168 0.17 3.51 11.86
CA ARG A 168 -1.06 2.76 11.53
C ARG A 168 -1.57 3.05 10.12
N HIS A 169 -1.48 4.29 9.67
CA HIS A 169 -1.92 4.66 8.33
C HIS A 169 -0.99 4.08 7.25
N GLN A 170 0.33 4.18 7.44
CA GLN A 170 1.31 3.58 6.51
C GLN A 170 1.09 2.08 6.37
N ASP A 171 0.92 1.39 7.51
CA ASP A 171 0.65 -0.05 7.58
C ASP A 171 -0.58 -0.45 6.75
N ARG A 172 -1.73 0.17 7.03
CA ARG A 172 -3.00 -0.12 6.33
C ARG A 172 -2.96 0.25 4.86
N LEU A 173 -2.34 1.38 4.52
CA LEU A 173 -2.23 1.86 3.14
C LEU A 173 -1.43 0.88 2.29
N LEU A 174 -0.25 0.49 2.75
CA LEU A 174 0.63 -0.39 2.00
C LEU A 174 -0.01 -1.76 1.77
N ARG A 175 -0.65 -2.33 2.80
CA ARG A 175 -1.38 -3.60 2.65
C ARG A 175 -2.43 -3.53 1.55
N ILE A 176 -3.34 -2.56 1.64
CA ILE A 176 -4.45 -2.40 0.70
C ILE A 176 -3.95 -2.20 -0.73
N GLN A 177 -2.92 -1.39 -0.92
CA GLN A 177 -2.39 -1.10 -2.25
C GLN A 177 -1.60 -2.27 -2.83
N ILE A 178 -0.81 -2.99 -2.02
CA ILE A 178 -0.11 -4.20 -2.46
C ILE A 178 -1.12 -5.27 -2.87
N GLU A 179 -2.13 -5.54 -2.03
CA GLU A 179 -3.20 -6.49 -2.35
C GLU A 179 -3.94 -6.09 -3.64
N ALA A 180 -4.28 -4.81 -3.81
CA ALA A 180 -4.92 -4.30 -5.03
C ALA A 180 -4.05 -4.48 -6.28
N LEU A 181 -2.73 -4.29 -6.17
CA LEU A 181 -1.79 -4.47 -7.27
C LEU A 181 -1.57 -5.95 -7.60
N ARG A 182 -1.44 -6.81 -6.59
CA ARG A 182 -1.28 -8.27 -6.75
C ARG A 182 -2.54 -8.92 -7.31
N ARG A 183 -3.73 -8.49 -6.91
CA ARG A 183 -5.00 -8.92 -7.52
C ARG A 183 -5.04 -8.69 -9.03
N ARG A 184 -4.33 -7.67 -9.50
CA ARG A 184 -4.25 -7.26 -10.91
C ARG A 184 -3.02 -7.84 -11.61
N LYS A 185 -2.40 -8.88 -11.04
CA LYS A 185 -1.27 -9.60 -11.65
C LYS A 185 -1.55 -9.94 -13.12
N TYR A 186 -0.63 -9.48 -13.97
CA TYR A 186 -0.68 -9.56 -15.44
C TYR A 186 -1.93 -8.94 -16.09
N ARG A 187 -2.75 -8.20 -15.33
CA ARG A 187 -4.01 -7.57 -15.73
C ARG A 187 -4.29 -6.28 -14.95
N PRO A 188 -3.51 -5.21 -15.10
CA PRO A 188 -2.34 -5.05 -15.98
C PRO A 188 -1.00 -5.19 -15.25
N THR A 189 -1.02 -5.38 -13.93
CA THR A 189 0.14 -5.21 -13.05
C THR A 189 1.19 -6.30 -13.25
N GLY A 190 2.37 -5.93 -13.73
CA GLY A 190 3.55 -6.79 -13.79
C GLY A 190 4.45 -6.69 -12.55
N GLY A 191 4.30 -5.66 -11.73
CA GLY A 191 5.07 -5.48 -10.51
C GLY A 191 4.88 -4.10 -9.89
N PHE A 192 5.55 -3.89 -8.76
CA PHE A 192 5.56 -2.61 -8.06
C PHE A 192 6.81 -2.45 -7.21
N THR A 193 7.11 -1.19 -6.87
CA THR A 193 8.06 -0.79 -5.83
C THR A 193 7.40 0.26 -4.94
N LEU A 194 7.76 0.25 -3.67
CA LEU A 194 7.29 1.23 -2.67
C LEU A 194 8.37 2.25 -2.36
N ASP A 195 7.98 3.43 -1.89
CA ASP A 195 8.89 4.41 -1.27
C ASP A 195 8.80 4.24 0.25
N ARG A 196 9.77 3.65 0.94
CA ARG A 196 11.05 3.04 0.49
C ARG A 196 11.42 1.92 1.47
N LEU A 197 12.52 1.20 1.24
CA LEU A 197 12.91 0.12 2.17
C LEU A 197 13.53 0.66 3.47
N LEU A 198 14.53 1.55 3.37
CA LEU A 198 15.34 1.96 4.51
C LEU A 198 15.70 3.45 4.50
N ASP A 199 15.92 4.00 5.69
CA ASP A 199 16.53 5.32 5.86
C ASP A 199 18.03 5.22 6.19
N GLY A 200 18.80 6.20 5.70
CA GLY A 200 20.24 6.34 6.00
C GLY A 200 20.55 7.31 7.15
N ALA A 201 19.56 8.07 7.60
CA ALA A 201 19.66 9.10 8.64
C ALA A 201 18.30 9.27 9.32
N PRO A 202 18.21 9.88 10.51
CA PRO A 202 16.92 10.17 11.14
C PRO A 202 15.96 10.87 10.18
N ALA A 203 14.80 10.28 9.93
CA ALA A 203 13.86 10.79 8.95
C ALA A 203 12.41 10.45 9.32
N VAL A 204 11.50 11.33 8.89
CA VAL A 204 10.08 11.04 8.76
C VAL A 204 9.87 10.76 7.28
N SER A 205 9.73 9.48 6.94
CA SER A 205 9.83 8.98 5.56
C SER A 205 8.88 7.81 5.34
N GLY A 206 8.74 7.38 4.08
CA GLY A 206 8.05 6.15 3.70
C GLY A 206 8.83 4.87 3.99
N ALA A 207 10.03 4.94 4.61
CA ALA A 207 10.84 3.77 4.90
C ALA A 207 10.10 2.75 5.78
N LEU A 208 10.32 1.45 5.51
CA LEU A 208 9.86 0.35 6.37
C LEU A 208 10.84 0.07 7.51
N VAL A 209 12.12 0.41 7.32
CA VAL A 209 13.20 0.23 8.29
C VAL A 209 13.84 1.60 8.53
N ASP A 210 13.89 2.03 9.79
CA ASP A 210 14.50 3.32 10.10
C ASP A 210 16.04 3.29 10.04
N HIS A 211 16.65 4.45 10.31
CA HIS A 211 18.10 4.62 10.30
C HIS A 211 18.86 3.78 11.34
N GLN A 212 18.18 3.34 12.40
CA GLN A 212 18.72 2.45 13.44
C GLN A 212 18.48 0.97 13.13
N ARG A 213 17.91 0.66 11.96
CA ARG A 213 17.52 -0.68 11.53
C ARG A 213 16.35 -1.26 12.32
N VAL A 214 15.55 -0.41 12.95
CA VAL A 214 14.31 -0.82 13.60
C VAL A 214 13.21 -0.90 12.55
N HIS A 215 12.49 -2.01 12.55
CA HIS A 215 11.36 -2.22 11.66
C HIS A 215 10.17 -1.39 12.15
N LYS A 216 9.58 -0.61 11.24
CA LYS A 216 8.23 -0.06 11.46
C LYS A 216 7.20 -1.19 11.33
N PRO A 217 5.99 -1.07 11.92
CA PRO A 217 4.94 -2.09 11.83
C PRO A 217 4.65 -2.52 10.38
N ALA A 218 4.67 -1.56 9.46
CA ALA A 218 4.46 -1.79 8.03
C ALA A 218 5.46 -2.78 7.40
N TYR A 219 6.64 -3.01 7.98
CA TYR A 219 7.60 -3.99 7.46
C TYR A 219 7.01 -5.41 7.43
N ALA A 220 6.42 -5.85 8.54
CA ALA A 220 5.80 -7.17 8.64
C ALA A 220 4.60 -7.28 7.69
N THR A 221 3.76 -6.25 7.67
CA THR A 221 2.60 -6.18 6.80
C THR A 221 2.95 -6.23 5.31
N VAL A 222 4.02 -5.56 4.89
CA VAL A 222 4.51 -5.64 3.51
C VAL A 222 5.05 -7.05 3.22
N ALA A 223 5.77 -7.66 4.15
CA ALA A 223 6.26 -9.03 3.98
C ALA A 223 5.10 -10.02 3.81
N ASP A 224 4.06 -9.91 4.64
CA ASP A 224 2.85 -10.74 4.58
C ASP A 224 2.07 -10.51 3.28
N ALA A 225 1.87 -9.25 2.89
CA ALA A 225 1.17 -8.89 1.65
C ALA A 225 1.95 -9.31 0.39
N CYS A 226 3.27 -9.49 0.49
CA CYS A 226 4.14 -10.01 -0.56
C CYS A 226 4.43 -11.52 -0.44
N ALA A 227 3.81 -12.23 0.50
CA ALA A 227 4.02 -13.67 0.66
C ALA A 227 3.66 -14.44 -0.62
N PRO A 228 4.34 -15.57 -0.92
CA PRO A 228 4.09 -16.32 -2.16
C PRO A 228 2.64 -16.70 -2.38
N THR A 229 1.88 -16.96 -1.31
CA THR A 229 0.43 -17.20 -1.38
C THR A 229 -0.29 -16.31 -0.37
N ILE A 230 -1.28 -15.56 -0.82
CA ILE A 230 -2.15 -14.76 0.07
C ILE A 230 -3.62 -15.01 -0.24
N VAL A 231 -4.45 -15.00 0.79
CA VAL A 231 -5.91 -14.92 0.67
C VAL A 231 -6.34 -13.48 0.95
N MET A 232 -7.23 -12.93 0.14
CA MET A 232 -7.61 -11.52 0.25
C MET A 232 -9.07 -11.27 -0.12
N ALA A 233 -9.57 -10.11 0.30
CA ALA A 233 -10.91 -9.62 0.02
C ALA A 233 -10.88 -8.37 -0.88
N ASP A 234 -11.82 -8.28 -1.80
CA ASP A 234 -11.99 -7.13 -2.69
C ASP A 234 -13.47 -6.76 -2.90
N PRO A 235 -13.87 -5.48 -2.66
CA PRO A 235 -13.05 -4.42 -2.06
C PRO A 235 -12.67 -4.75 -0.60
N PRO A 236 -11.55 -4.20 -0.08
CA PRO A 236 -11.22 -4.35 1.33
C PRO A 236 -12.27 -3.63 2.20
N LEU A 237 -12.51 -4.16 3.40
CA LEU A 237 -13.37 -3.50 4.38
C LEU A 237 -12.66 -2.27 4.93
N GLU A 238 -13.11 -1.09 4.54
CA GLU A 238 -12.62 0.19 5.07
C GLU A 238 -13.76 0.99 5.70
N SER A 239 -14.59 1.62 4.87
CA SER A 239 -15.74 2.43 5.30
C SER A 239 -16.97 1.98 4.53
N ILE A 240 -18.02 1.61 5.28
CA ILE A 240 -19.20 0.95 4.75
C ILE A 240 -20.42 1.77 5.14
N ALA A 241 -21.26 2.05 4.14
CA ALA A 241 -22.50 2.77 4.39
C ALA A 241 -23.45 1.93 5.27
N PRO A 242 -24.07 2.51 6.31
CA PRO A 242 -25.15 1.86 7.03
C PRO A 242 -26.29 1.45 6.10
N ARG A 243 -27.04 0.41 6.46
CA ARG A 243 -28.20 -0.08 5.67
C ARG A 243 -27.87 -0.46 4.23
N SER A 244 -26.61 -0.74 3.94
CA SER A 244 -26.17 -1.26 2.64
C SER A 244 -26.03 -2.78 2.69
N THR A 245 -25.89 -3.38 1.51
CA THR A 245 -25.45 -4.76 1.37
C THR A 245 -23.93 -4.77 1.31
N LEU A 246 -23.30 -5.43 2.28
CA LEU A 246 -21.89 -5.76 2.20
C LEU A 246 -21.73 -6.85 1.15
N LEU A 247 -20.92 -6.60 0.13
CA LEU A 247 -20.55 -7.57 -0.90
C LEU A 247 -19.03 -7.57 -1.06
N VAL A 248 -18.41 -8.69 -0.70
CA VAL A 248 -16.95 -8.83 -0.75
C VAL A 248 -16.59 -10.11 -1.49
N ARG A 249 -15.72 -9.99 -2.50
CA ARG A 249 -15.16 -11.14 -3.22
C ARG A 249 -13.95 -11.66 -2.46
N VAL A 250 -13.87 -12.97 -2.31
CA VAL A 250 -12.70 -13.67 -1.76
C VAL A 250 -11.90 -14.24 -2.91
N MET A 251 -10.59 -14.05 -2.87
CA MET A 251 -9.66 -14.54 -3.88
C MET A 251 -8.31 -14.90 -3.28
N VAL A 252 -7.57 -15.75 -3.99
CA VAL A 252 -6.22 -16.15 -3.61
C VAL A 252 -5.25 -15.74 -4.71
N VAL A 253 -4.14 -15.12 -4.32
CA VAL A 253 -2.98 -14.90 -5.20
C VAL A 253 -1.94 -15.96 -4.87
N HIS A 254 -1.46 -16.67 -5.88
CA HIS A 254 -0.42 -17.68 -5.74
C HIS A 254 0.71 -17.43 -6.75
N ASP A 255 1.88 -17.02 -6.26
CA ASP A 255 3.10 -16.77 -7.05
C ASP A 255 4.00 -18.02 -7.14
N GLY A 256 3.54 -19.17 -6.62
CA GLY A 256 4.26 -20.42 -6.71
C GLY A 256 4.30 -20.96 -8.14
N ARG A 257 5.38 -21.69 -8.45
CA ARG A 257 5.61 -22.30 -9.78
C ARG A 257 4.78 -23.55 -10.04
N HIS A 258 4.24 -24.16 -8.99
CA HIS A 258 3.45 -25.38 -9.08
C HIS A 258 2.04 -25.09 -8.56
N PRO A 259 1.00 -25.69 -9.15
CA PRO A 259 -0.36 -25.53 -8.66
C PRO A 259 -0.53 -26.14 -7.26
N ILE A 260 -1.53 -25.67 -6.53
CA ILE A 260 -2.02 -26.29 -5.30
C ILE A 260 -3.29 -27.06 -5.66
N GLU A 261 -3.18 -28.39 -5.72
CA GLU A 261 -4.26 -29.26 -6.21
C GLU A 261 -5.52 -29.26 -5.33
N ARG A 262 -5.35 -29.08 -4.01
CA ARG A 262 -6.44 -29.11 -3.04
C ARG A 262 -6.17 -28.13 -1.90
N CYS A 263 -7.02 -27.11 -1.81
CA CYS A 263 -7.07 -26.19 -0.70
C CYS A 263 -8.50 -25.97 -0.23
N ARG A 264 -8.63 -25.42 0.97
CA ARG A 264 -9.88 -24.91 1.52
C ARG A 264 -9.69 -23.45 1.91
N VAL A 265 -10.67 -22.62 1.59
CA VAL A 265 -10.74 -21.23 2.02
C VAL A 265 -11.95 -21.05 2.91
N ASP A 266 -11.76 -20.54 4.10
CA ASP A 266 -12.79 -20.21 5.07
C ASP A 266 -12.88 -18.69 5.24
N ALA A 267 -14.10 -18.17 5.27
CA ALA A 267 -14.39 -16.77 5.54
C ALA A 267 -15.38 -16.64 6.69
N ARG A 268 -15.05 -15.79 7.67
CA ARG A 268 -15.87 -15.48 8.84
C ARG A 268 -16.08 -13.98 8.94
N LEU A 269 -17.34 -13.55 8.89
CA LEU A 269 -17.71 -12.15 9.06
C LEU A 269 -18.33 -11.95 10.44
N LEU A 270 -17.85 -10.96 11.18
CA LEU A 270 -18.31 -10.61 12.52
C LEU A 270 -18.80 -9.15 12.53
N LEU A 271 -20.04 -8.95 12.97
CA LEU A 271 -20.65 -7.62 13.12
C LEU A 271 -20.25 -6.94 14.44
N PRO A 272 -20.54 -5.64 14.59
CA PRO A 272 -20.30 -4.91 15.84
C PRO A 272 -20.86 -5.65 17.06
N GLY A 273 -20.06 -5.78 18.12
CA GLY A 273 -20.44 -6.48 19.34
C GLY A 273 -20.28 -8.01 19.30
N GLN A 274 -19.91 -8.58 18.14
CA GLN A 274 -19.57 -9.99 17.97
C GLN A 274 -18.05 -10.18 17.73
N GLN A 275 -17.22 -9.22 18.16
CA GLN A 275 -15.77 -9.39 18.08
C GLN A 275 -15.26 -9.99 19.39
N PRO A 276 -14.29 -10.93 19.34
CA PRO A 276 -13.61 -11.36 20.55
C PRO A 276 -12.90 -10.15 21.19
N CYS A 277 -13.10 -9.92 22.48
CA CYS A 277 -12.28 -8.99 23.24
C CYS A 277 -10.81 -9.47 23.18
N ARG A 278 -9.86 -8.57 22.90
CA ARG A 278 -8.42 -8.91 22.86
C ARG A 278 -7.92 -9.54 24.16
N ASP A 279 -8.57 -9.23 25.29
CA ASP A 279 -8.19 -9.69 26.62
C ASP A 279 -8.99 -10.91 27.12
N GLU A 280 -10.05 -11.31 26.41
CA GLU A 280 -10.87 -12.51 26.70
C GLU A 280 -11.19 -13.28 25.40
N PRO A 281 -10.27 -14.14 24.92
CA PRO A 281 -10.47 -14.92 23.70
C PRO A 281 -11.57 -16.00 23.81
N SER A 282 -12.23 -16.15 24.98
CA SER A 282 -13.30 -17.11 25.24
C SER A 282 -14.73 -16.56 25.04
N SER A 283 -14.88 -15.36 24.47
CA SER A 283 -16.20 -14.88 24.05
C SER A 283 -16.70 -15.74 22.89
N ASP A 284 -17.78 -16.50 23.11
CA ASP A 284 -18.60 -17.25 22.13
C ASP A 284 -19.27 -16.30 21.11
N SER A 285 -18.48 -15.43 20.49
CA SER A 285 -18.96 -14.55 19.44
C SER A 285 -19.10 -15.35 18.15
N GLU A 286 -20.30 -15.85 17.91
CA GLU A 286 -20.61 -16.55 16.67
C GLU A 286 -20.56 -15.59 15.47
N PRO A 287 -19.80 -15.91 14.40
CA PRO A 287 -19.77 -15.09 13.20
C PRO A 287 -21.14 -15.10 12.52
N VAL A 288 -21.62 -13.93 12.11
CA VAL A 288 -22.91 -13.79 11.41
C VAL A 288 -22.91 -14.50 10.05
N VAL A 289 -21.75 -14.59 9.40
CA VAL A 289 -21.57 -15.33 8.15
C VAL A 289 -20.33 -16.19 8.25
N THR A 290 -20.52 -17.48 8.00
CA THR A 290 -19.45 -18.45 7.73
C THR A 290 -19.62 -19.00 6.32
N ARG A 291 -18.53 -19.04 5.56
CA ARG A 291 -18.45 -19.65 4.24
C ARG A 291 -17.18 -20.47 4.12
N SER A 292 -17.27 -21.57 3.38
CA SER A 292 -16.13 -22.46 3.10
C SER A 292 -16.17 -22.88 1.65
N TRP A 293 -15.03 -22.80 0.97
CA TRP A 293 -14.88 -23.21 -0.43
C TRP A 293 -13.69 -24.15 -0.55
N GLY A 294 -13.85 -25.23 -1.31
CA GLY A 294 -12.78 -26.16 -1.66
C GLY A 294 -12.44 -26.05 -3.15
N GLY A 295 -11.18 -26.21 -3.51
CA GLY A 295 -10.76 -26.15 -4.91
C GLY A 295 -9.25 -26.29 -5.10
N ALA A 296 -8.81 -26.03 -6.33
CA ALA A 296 -7.41 -25.96 -6.70
C ALA A 296 -6.99 -24.51 -6.99
N LEU A 297 -5.69 -24.24 -6.94
CA LEU A 297 -5.09 -22.96 -7.31
C LEU A 297 -4.06 -23.21 -8.41
N GLU A 298 -4.16 -22.45 -9.50
CA GLU A 298 -3.18 -22.52 -10.57
C GLU A 298 -1.84 -21.89 -10.16
N ALA A 299 -0.76 -22.37 -10.76
CA ALA A 299 0.56 -21.74 -10.62
C ALA A 299 0.55 -20.29 -11.13
N ASP A 300 1.31 -19.41 -10.46
CA ASP A 300 1.54 -18.03 -10.87
C ASP A 300 0.25 -17.22 -11.19
N SER A 301 -0.81 -17.40 -10.41
CA SER A 301 -2.17 -16.99 -10.75
C SER A 301 -2.88 -16.16 -9.68
N VAL A 302 -4.04 -15.61 -10.06
CA VAL A 302 -5.03 -15.03 -9.15
C VAL A 302 -6.33 -15.79 -9.36
N THR A 303 -6.77 -16.52 -8.34
CA THR A 303 -7.95 -17.40 -8.39
C THR A 303 -9.10 -16.78 -7.62
N PRO A 304 -10.23 -16.45 -8.28
CA PRO A 304 -11.48 -16.13 -7.60
C PRO A 304 -11.98 -17.35 -6.82
N ILE A 305 -12.33 -17.16 -5.55
CA ILE A 305 -12.78 -18.25 -4.67
C ILE A 305 -14.29 -18.22 -4.48
N GLY A 306 -14.82 -17.05 -4.08
CA GLY A 306 -16.21 -16.93 -3.71
C GLY A 306 -16.61 -15.52 -3.32
N THR A 307 -17.78 -15.37 -2.73
CA THR A 307 -18.32 -14.08 -2.31
C THR A 307 -18.99 -14.20 -0.96
N VAL A 308 -18.77 -13.21 -0.10
CA VAL A 308 -19.46 -13.00 1.17
C VAL A 308 -20.44 -11.85 0.95
N GLU A 309 -21.72 -12.11 1.23
CA GLU A 309 -22.80 -11.14 1.09
C GLU A 309 -23.63 -11.07 2.37
N LEU A 310 -23.93 -9.86 2.85
CA LEU A 310 -24.74 -9.63 4.03
C LEU A 310 -25.46 -8.27 3.98
N GLU A 311 -26.77 -8.26 4.18
CA GLU A 311 -27.52 -7.03 4.42
C GLU A 311 -27.24 -6.49 5.83
N LEU A 312 -26.63 -5.30 5.94
CA LEU A 312 -26.15 -4.76 7.22
C LEU A 312 -27.27 -4.21 8.11
N ARG A 313 -28.49 -4.01 7.59
CA ARG A 313 -29.63 -3.45 8.32
C ARG A 313 -29.20 -2.21 9.14
N ASP A 314 -29.50 -2.17 10.43
CA ASP A 314 -29.15 -1.08 11.34
C ASP A 314 -27.82 -1.28 12.08
N ALA A 315 -26.95 -2.19 11.63
CA ALA A 315 -25.64 -2.38 12.23
C ALA A 315 -24.78 -1.12 12.07
N ILE A 316 -24.13 -0.69 13.16
CA ILE A 316 -23.20 0.45 13.21
C ILE A 316 -22.01 0.05 14.08
N GLY A 317 -20.80 0.40 13.65
CA GLY A 317 -19.57 0.12 14.38
C GLY A 317 -18.58 -0.75 13.60
N THR A 318 -17.66 -1.37 14.31
CA THR A 318 -16.59 -2.18 13.71
C THR A 318 -17.14 -3.47 13.11
N VAL A 319 -16.69 -3.81 11.89
CA VAL A 319 -16.95 -5.09 11.23
C VAL A 319 -15.63 -5.75 10.92
N VAL A 320 -15.58 -7.07 11.07
CA VAL A 320 -14.38 -7.85 10.86
C VAL A 320 -14.64 -8.96 9.85
N LEU A 321 -13.72 -9.13 8.91
CA LEU A 321 -13.66 -10.31 8.05
C LEU A 321 -12.34 -11.03 8.29
N GLU A 322 -12.44 -12.28 8.70
CA GLU A 322 -11.33 -13.22 8.81
C GLU A 322 -11.37 -14.16 7.61
N LEU A 323 -10.21 -14.37 7.00
CA LEU A 323 -9.98 -15.28 5.89
C LEU A 323 -8.87 -16.25 6.28
N GLU A 324 -9.08 -17.52 5.98
CA GLU A 324 -8.07 -18.57 6.17
C GLU A 324 -8.01 -19.43 4.91
N LEU A 325 -6.80 -19.67 4.40
CA LEU A 325 -6.49 -20.64 3.36
C LEU A 325 -5.72 -21.79 4.01
N SER A 326 -6.23 -23.01 3.88
CA SER A 326 -5.60 -24.23 4.36
C SER A 326 -5.33 -25.23 3.24
N VAL A 327 -4.23 -25.98 3.37
CA VAL A 327 -3.82 -27.05 2.47
C VAL A 327 -3.53 -28.28 3.30
N SER A 328 -4.13 -29.41 2.95
CA SER A 328 -3.99 -30.67 3.71
C SER A 328 -4.33 -30.55 5.22
N GLY A 329 -5.19 -29.60 5.59
CA GLY A 329 -5.60 -29.35 6.98
C GLY A 329 -4.69 -28.41 7.76
N GLU A 330 -3.62 -27.89 7.16
CA GLU A 330 -2.73 -26.89 7.77
C GLU A 330 -2.99 -25.50 7.18
N THR A 331 -2.97 -24.48 8.04
CA THR A 331 -3.12 -23.09 7.63
C THR A 331 -1.90 -22.64 6.83
N LEU A 332 -2.12 -22.27 5.57
CA LEU A 332 -1.09 -21.76 4.66
C LEU A 332 -1.01 -20.23 4.66
N ALA A 333 -2.17 -19.55 4.70
CA ALA A 333 -2.26 -18.10 4.74
C ALA A 333 -3.51 -17.66 5.49
N THR A 334 -3.41 -16.55 6.22
CA THR A 334 -4.56 -15.90 6.85
C THR A 334 -4.61 -14.44 6.44
N ASN A 335 -5.80 -13.85 6.53
CA ASN A 335 -5.95 -12.42 6.34
C ASN A 335 -7.12 -11.89 7.17
N ARG A 336 -6.96 -10.69 7.74
CA ARG A 336 -7.98 -10.07 8.59
C ARG A 336 -8.22 -8.63 8.20
N TYR A 337 -9.44 -8.28 7.86
CA TYR A 337 -9.85 -6.91 7.58
C TYR A 337 -10.71 -6.39 8.72
N GLU A 338 -10.49 -5.13 9.07
CA GLU A 338 -11.30 -4.39 10.02
C GLU A 338 -11.78 -3.13 9.32
N GLY A 339 -13.10 -3.01 9.19
CA GLY A 339 -13.76 -1.83 8.63
C GLY A 339 -14.75 -1.25 9.62
N ARG A 340 -15.36 -0.13 9.25
CA ARG A 340 -16.39 0.54 10.05
C ARG A 340 -17.66 0.73 9.24
N ILE A 341 -18.79 0.42 9.86
CA ILE A 341 -20.13 0.70 9.35
C ILE A 341 -20.61 2.01 9.99
N GLY A 342 -20.86 3.03 9.18
CA GLY A 342 -21.23 4.37 9.66
C GLY A 342 -20.12 5.42 9.50
N ALA A 343 -20.40 6.64 9.95
CA ALA A 343 -19.45 7.75 9.90
C ALA A 343 -18.25 7.50 10.83
N ASP A 344 -17.10 8.02 10.40
CA ASP A 344 -15.89 8.14 11.21
C ASP A 344 -16.07 9.25 12.26
#